data_AF-A0AAW4KVT1-F1
#
_entry.id   AF-A0AAW4KVT1-F1
#
_cell.length_a   1.000
_cell.length_b   1.000
_cell.length_c   1.000
_cell.angle_alpha   90.00
_cell.angle_beta   90.00
_cell.angle_gamma   90.00
#
_symmetry.space_group_name_H-M   'P 1'
#
loop_
_entity.id
_entity.type
_entity.pdbx_description
1 polymer ?
#
loop_
_entity_poly.entity_id
_entity_poly.type
_entity_poly.pdbx_seq_one_letter_code
_entity_poly.pdbx_strand_id
1 'polypeptide(L)'
;LRLRFACGALTDWGEIDLSRLPLYLNADAALASALHQALTLNTQAVYARLPGQTERQALQAHFAPKGFADEDRLWPKGDSAFSGYQLLLEYFTFREKFMFVTLCGLERLALAAGTPWFELDVVLREAWPH
;
A
#
# COMPACT_ATOMS: atom_id res chain seq x y z
N LEU A 1 3.12 -12.65 -2.63
CA LEU A 1 3.95 -11.46 -2.90
C LEU A 1 4.81 -11.19 -1.66
N ARG A 2 6.09 -10.84 -1.81
CA ARG A 2 6.96 -10.43 -0.69
C ARG A 2 7.36 -8.97 -0.84
N LEU A 3 7.16 -8.18 0.20
CA LEU A 3 7.59 -6.79 0.29
C LEU A 3 8.65 -6.67 1.38
N ARG A 4 9.73 -5.94 1.14
CA ARG A 4 10.78 -5.72 2.15
C ARG A 4 10.99 -4.24 2.36
N PHE A 5 11.02 -3.85 3.62
CA PHE A 5 11.26 -2.48 4.05
C PHE A 5 12.55 -2.45 4.88
N ALA A 6 13.36 -1.42 4.69
CA ALA A 6 14.58 -1.19 5.44
C ALA A 6 14.53 0.21 6.07
N CYS A 7 15.00 0.32 7.30
CA CYS A 7 15.16 1.63 7.93
C CYS A 7 16.57 2.15 7.68
N GLY A 8 16.71 3.46 7.53
CA GLY A 8 18.02 4.10 7.50
C GLY A 8 18.72 4.00 8.86
N ALA A 9 20.05 4.03 8.87
CA ALA A 9 20.85 3.92 10.09
C ALA A 9 20.64 5.07 11.10
N LEU A 10 20.00 6.17 10.68
CA LEU A 10 19.76 7.37 11.48
C LEU A 10 18.29 7.55 11.87
N THR A 11 17.43 6.55 11.60
CA THR A 11 15.99 6.66 11.82
C THR A 11 15.50 5.43 12.56
N ASP A 12 14.63 5.64 13.54
CA ASP A 12 13.93 4.56 14.21
C ASP A 12 12.53 4.39 13.61
N TRP A 13 12.04 3.15 13.58
CA TRP A 13 10.66 2.85 13.20
C TRP A 13 9.65 3.53 14.11
N GLY A 14 10.02 3.81 15.38
CA GLY A 14 9.17 4.55 16.32
C GLY A 14 8.90 6.01 15.94
N GLU A 15 9.74 6.60 15.07
CA GLU A 15 9.57 7.99 14.59
C GLU A 15 8.73 8.07 13.31
N ILE A 16 8.43 6.92 12.69
CA ILE A 16 7.71 6.84 11.41
C ILE A 16 6.26 6.46 11.67
N ASP A 17 5.33 7.22 11.10
CA ASP A 17 3.93 6.82 11.10
C ASP A 17 3.70 5.65 10.13
N LEU A 18 3.58 4.46 10.71
CA LEU A 18 3.28 3.22 9.99
C LEU A 18 1.78 2.91 9.92
N SER A 19 0.90 3.83 10.34
CA SER A 19 -0.55 3.58 10.33
C SER A 19 -1.10 3.43 8.91
N ARG A 20 -0.62 4.28 7.98
CA ARG A 20 -1.11 4.38 6.60
C ARG A 20 0.05 4.67 5.65
N LEU A 21 0.68 3.62 5.14
CA LEU A 21 1.82 3.75 4.22
C LEU A 21 1.34 3.73 2.75
N PRO A 22 1.40 4.85 2.01
CA PRO A 22 1.09 4.84 0.58
C PRO A 22 2.21 4.19 -0.22
N LEU A 23 1.85 3.24 -1.07
CA LEU A 23 2.73 2.53 -2.00
C LEU A 23 2.27 2.80 -3.42
N TYR A 24 3.19 3.25 -4.28
CA TYR A 24 2.93 3.42 -5.70
C TYR A 24 3.30 2.15 -6.47
N LEU A 25 2.38 1.64 -7.29
CA LEU A 25 2.60 0.47 -8.13
C LEU A 25 3.25 0.88 -9.46
N ASN A 26 4.57 1.03 -9.44
CA ASN A 26 5.34 1.41 -10.62
C ASN A 26 5.61 0.20 -11.54
N ALA A 27 4.66 -0.09 -12.42
CA ALA A 27 4.75 -1.14 -13.44
C ALA A 27 4.03 -0.71 -14.72
N ASP A 28 4.08 -1.52 -15.78
CA ASP A 28 3.23 -1.29 -16.95
C ASP A 28 1.74 -1.33 -16.56
N ALA A 29 0.88 -0.70 -17.37
CA ALA A 29 -0.51 -0.48 -17.02
C ALA A 29 -1.28 -1.79 -16.73
N ALA A 30 -0.98 -2.88 -17.44
CA ALA A 30 -1.65 -4.16 -17.23
C ALA A 30 -1.21 -4.78 -15.90
N LEU A 31 0.11 -4.86 -15.66
CA LEU A 31 0.67 -5.40 -14.43
C LEU A 31 0.30 -4.57 -13.20
N ALA A 32 0.38 -3.24 -13.27
CA ALA A 32 0.00 -2.35 -12.19
C ALA A 32 -1.48 -2.50 -11.83
N SER A 33 -2.37 -2.56 -12.83
CA SER A 33 -3.81 -2.75 -12.60
C SER A 33 -4.11 -4.11 -11.98
N ALA A 34 -3.47 -5.17 -12.47
CA ALA A 34 -3.61 -6.48 -11.88
C ALA A 34 -3.11 -6.47 -10.42
N LEU A 35 -1.94 -5.88 -10.15
CA LEU A 35 -1.34 -5.87 -8.81
C LEU A 35 -2.20 -5.07 -7.83
N HIS A 36 -2.75 -3.95 -8.30
CA HIS A 36 -3.71 -3.15 -7.56
C HIS A 36 -4.92 -3.99 -7.14
N GLN A 37 -5.53 -4.72 -8.09
CA GLN A 37 -6.63 -5.65 -7.81
C GLN A 37 -6.21 -6.75 -6.82
N ALA A 38 -5.04 -7.35 -7.02
CA ALA A 38 -4.51 -8.42 -6.17
C ALA A 38 -4.44 -7.98 -4.70
N LEU A 39 -3.83 -6.82 -4.48
CA LEU A 39 -3.56 -6.27 -3.16
C LEU A 39 -4.85 -5.80 -2.48
N THR A 40 -5.73 -5.10 -3.20
CA THR A 40 -6.92 -4.48 -2.61
C THR A 40 -8.10 -5.44 -2.44
N LEU A 41 -8.28 -6.41 -3.34
CA LEU A 41 -9.44 -7.31 -3.34
C LEU A 41 -9.11 -8.76 -3.03
N ASN A 42 -7.91 -9.23 -3.43
CA ASN A 42 -7.55 -10.64 -3.35
C ASN A 42 -6.52 -10.94 -2.25
N THR A 43 -6.22 -10.02 -1.34
CA THR A 43 -5.39 -10.32 -0.16
C THR A 43 -6.15 -11.26 0.79
N GLN A 44 -5.53 -12.38 1.13
CA GLN A 44 -6.05 -13.37 2.07
C GLN A 44 -5.48 -13.17 3.47
N ALA A 45 -4.17 -13.02 3.57
CA ALA A 45 -3.45 -12.85 4.83
C ALA A 45 -2.14 -12.10 4.60
N VAL A 46 -1.70 -11.36 5.62
CA VAL A 46 -0.39 -10.73 5.64
C VAL A 46 0.39 -11.30 6.81
N TYR A 47 1.62 -11.68 6.55
CA TYR A 47 2.55 -12.12 7.59
C TYR A 47 3.77 -11.22 7.61
N ALA A 48 4.29 -10.94 8.80
CA ALA A 48 5.53 -10.21 8.97
C ALA A 48 6.68 -11.14 9.36
N ARG A 49 7.89 -10.83 8.91
CA ARG A 49 9.13 -11.47 9.34
C ARG A 49 10.13 -10.40 9.74
N LEU A 50 10.70 -10.59 10.92
CA LEU A 50 11.74 -9.72 11.49
C LEU A 50 13.11 -10.39 11.41
N PRO A 51 14.21 -9.63 11.40
CA PRO A 51 15.56 -10.17 11.44
C PRO A 51 15.76 -11.03 12.69
N GLY A 52 16.40 -12.18 12.52
CA GLY A 52 16.64 -13.13 13.60
C GLY A 52 15.45 -14.04 13.94
N GLN A 53 14.28 -13.83 13.33
CA GLN A 53 13.13 -14.72 13.49
C GLN A 53 12.99 -15.63 12.28
N THR A 54 12.91 -16.94 12.52
CA THR A 54 12.69 -17.94 11.48
C THR A 54 11.21 -18.02 11.10
N GLU A 55 10.31 -17.81 12.07
CA GLU A 55 8.86 -17.91 11.86
C GLU A 55 8.26 -16.58 11.40
N ARG A 56 7.22 -16.70 10.58
CA ARG A 56 6.40 -15.57 10.12
C ARG A 56 5.27 -15.34 11.11
N GLN A 57 5.03 -14.09 11.48
CA GLN A 57 3.98 -13.69 12.42
C GLN A 57 2.74 -13.24 11.63
N ALA A 58 1.55 -13.65 12.05
CA ALA A 58 0.33 -13.14 11.42
C ALA A 58 0.16 -11.64 11.77
N LEU A 59 -0.06 -10.80 10.75
CA LEU A 59 -0.27 -9.37 10.90
C LEU A 59 -1.65 -8.98 10.37
N GLN A 60 -2.41 -8.23 11.17
CA GLN A 60 -3.69 -7.66 10.75
C GLN A 60 -3.48 -6.41 9.89
N ALA A 61 -2.82 -6.59 8.75
CA ALA A 61 -2.61 -5.55 7.75
C ALA A 61 -3.51 -5.78 6.54
N HIS A 62 -3.88 -4.69 5.87
CA HIS A 62 -4.68 -4.72 4.66
C HIS A 62 -4.27 -3.59 3.71
N PHE A 63 -4.61 -3.75 2.43
CA PHE A 63 -4.38 -2.72 1.42
C PHE A 63 -5.70 -2.04 1.08
N ALA A 64 -5.71 -0.71 1.08
CA ALA A 64 -6.83 0.10 0.63
C ALA A 64 -6.45 0.86 -0.65
N PRO A 65 -7.38 1.06 -1.60
CA PRO A 65 -7.11 1.91 -2.76
C PRO A 65 -6.91 3.37 -2.31
N LYS A 66 -6.02 4.11 -2.99
CA LYS A 66 -5.78 5.54 -2.77
C LYS A 66 -6.01 6.33 -4.06
N GLY A 67 -6.37 7.61 -3.95
CA GLY A 67 -6.64 8.48 -5.10
C GLY A 67 -8.12 8.80 -5.32
N PHE A 68 -9.01 8.23 -4.51
CA PHE A 68 -10.47 8.43 -4.61
C PHE A 68 -11.02 9.40 -3.57
N ALA A 69 -10.24 9.72 -2.54
CA ALA A 69 -10.67 10.62 -1.47
C ALA A 69 -10.57 12.09 -1.90
N ASP A 70 -11.35 12.94 -1.23
CA ASP A 70 -11.37 14.38 -1.50
C ASP A 70 -10.00 15.06 -1.24
N GLU A 71 -9.24 14.53 -0.29
CA GLU A 71 -7.87 14.95 0.03
C GLU A 71 -6.84 14.56 -1.04
N ASP A 72 -7.15 13.59 -1.90
CA ASP A 72 -6.25 13.14 -2.97
C ASP A 72 -6.48 13.90 -4.30
N ARG A 73 -7.37 14.89 -4.34
CA ARG A 73 -7.70 15.64 -5.57
C ARG A 73 -6.46 16.34 -6.15
N LEU A 74 -6.27 16.21 -7.46
CA LEU A 74 -5.16 16.89 -8.15
C LEU A 74 -5.52 18.32 -8.54
N TRP A 75 -6.81 18.59 -8.72
CA TRP A 75 -7.32 19.91 -9.10
C TRP A 75 -8.23 20.51 -8.04
N PRO A 76 -8.13 21.83 -7.81
CA PRO A 76 -9.08 22.55 -6.98
C PRO A 76 -10.47 22.44 -7.62
N LYS A 77 -11.43 21.98 -6.82
CA LYS A 77 -12.81 21.83 -7.25
C LYS A 77 -13.53 23.18 -7.15
N GLY A 78 -14.29 23.57 -8.17
CA GLY A 78 -15.27 24.65 -8.02
C GLY A 78 -16.42 24.18 -7.10
N ASP A 79 -16.91 25.05 -6.21
CA ASP A 79 -17.86 24.73 -5.13
C ASP A 79 -19.15 24.01 -5.59
N SER A 80 -19.47 24.02 -6.88
CA SER A 80 -20.70 23.46 -7.47
C SER A 80 -20.51 22.24 -8.37
N ALA A 81 -19.29 21.73 -8.58
CA ALA A 81 -19.07 20.59 -9.48
C ALA A 81 -19.46 19.24 -8.81
N PHE A 82 -20.03 18.30 -9.56
CA PHE A 82 -20.21 16.93 -9.07
C PHE A 82 -18.85 16.18 -9.09
N SER A 83 -18.45 15.56 -7.98
CA SER A 83 -17.13 14.90 -7.83
C SER A 83 -16.92 13.73 -8.80
N GLY A 84 -17.99 13.08 -9.27
CA GLY A 84 -17.89 11.96 -10.21
C GLY A 84 -17.30 12.35 -11.58
N TYR A 85 -17.56 13.57 -12.07
CA TYR A 85 -16.94 14.05 -13.31
C TYR A 85 -15.44 14.27 -13.15
N GLN A 86 -15.00 14.74 -11.98
CA GLN A 86 -13.59 14.92 -11.70
C GLN A 86 -12.84 13.59 -11.68
N LEU A 87 -13.40 12.55 -11.06
CA LEU A 87 -12.78 11.21 -11.07
C LEU A 87 -12.67 10.64 -12.48
N LEU A 88 -13.68 10.84 -13.33
CA LEU A 88 -13.61 10.43 -14.74
C LEU A 88 -12.51 11.20 -15.48
N LEU A 89 -12.45 12.52 -15.31
CA LEU A 89 -11.40 13.34 -15.92
C LEU A 89 -10.01 12.91 -15.45
N GLU A 90 -9.81 12.76 -14.15
CA GLU A 90 -8.55 12.28 -13.56
C GLU A 90 -8.19 10.88 -14.07
N TYR A 91 -9.16 9.98 -14.25
CA TYR A 91 -8.90 8.64 -14.77
C TYR A 91 -8.39 8.65 -16.22
N PHE A 92 -8.98 9.49 -17.07
CA PHE A 92 -8.58 9.59 -18.47
C PHE A 92 -7.33 10.46 -18.70
N THR A 93 -6.98 11.34 -17.76
CA THR A 93 -5.82 12.24 -17.88
C THR A 93 -4.59 11.75 -17.10
N PHE A 94 -4.77 11.25 -15.88
CA PHE A 94 -3.70 10.87 -14.95
C PHE A 94 -4.04 9.58 -14.21
N ARG A 95 -4.20 8.50 -14.97
CA ARG A 95 -4.53 7.16 -14.42
C ARG A 95 -3.58 6.71 -13.30
N GLU A 96 -2.31 7.08 -13.38
CA GLU A 96 -1.25 6.73 -12.42
C GLU A 96 -1.62 7.12 -10.97
N LYS A 97 -2.42 8.18 -10.78
CA LYS A 97 -2.95 8.56 -9.47
C LYS A 97 -3.69 7.41 -8.77
N PHE A 98 -4.41 6.60 -9.54
CA PHE A 98 -5.21 5.49 -9.01
C PHE A 98 -4.39 4.21 -8.81
N MET A 99 -3.11 4.20 -9.20
CA MET A 99 -2.20 3.06 -8.99
C MET A 99 -1.49 3.12 -7.63
N PHE A 100 -1.99 3.96 -6.72
CA PHE A 100 -1.56 3.96 -5.32
C PHE A 100 -2.44 3.03 -4.48
N VAL A 101 -1.79 2.26 -3.61
CA VAL A 101 -2.45 1.51 -2.54
C VAL A 101 -1.89 1.97 -1.20
N THR A 102 -2.74 2.11 -0.20
CA THR A 102 -2.33 2.36 1.18
C THR A 102 -2.27 1.05 1.93
N LEU A 103 -1.08 0.69 2.41
CA LEU A 103 -0.89 -0.39 3.35
C LEU A 103 -1.20 0.12 4.77
N CYS A 104 -2.26 -0.43 5.36
CA CYS A 104 -2.73 -0.08 6.69
C CYS A 104 -2.46 -1.22 7.67
N GLY A 105 -2.28 -0.92 8.95
CA GLY A 105 -2.15 -1.93 10.00
C GLY A 105 -0.70 -2.29 10.38
N LEU A 106 0.30 -1.59 9.83
CA LEU A 106 1.70 -1.81 10.20
C LEU A 106 2.05 -1.25 11.57
N GLU A 107 1.26 -0.32 12.12
CA GLU A 107 1.40 0.19 13.48
C GLU A 107 1.28 -0.89 14.56
N ARG A 108 0.73 -2.06 14.21
CA ARG A 108 0.57 -3.22 15.10
C ARG A 108 1.80 -4.10 15.13
N LEU A 109 2.76 -3.88 14.23
CA LEU A 109 4.00 -4.64 14.18
C LEU A 109 4.94 -4.13 15.27
N ALA A 110 5.30 -5.01 16.21
CA ALA A 110 6.27 -4.68 17.24
C ALA A 110 7.69 -4.63 16.64
N LEU A 111 8.10 -3.45 16.20
CA LEU A 111 9.44 -3.18 15.68
C LEU A 111 10.32 -2.67 16.83
N ALA A 112 11.37 -3.40 17.16
CA ALA A 112 12.34 -2.97 18.16
C ALA A 112 13.22 -1.85 17.58
N ALA A 113 13.67 -0.93 18.44
CA ALA A 113 14.65 0.08 18.10
C ALA A 113 15.89 -0.57 17.45
N GLY A 114 16.34 -0.01 16.33
CA GLY A 114 17.49 -0.54 15.57
C GLY A 114 17.18 -1.78 14.70
N THR A 115 15.91 -2.15 14.51
CA THR A 115 15.54 -3.20 13.54
C THR A 115 15.92 -2.76 12.12
N PRO A 116 16.88 -3.42 11.42
CA PRO A 116 17.38 -2.92 10.14
C PRO A 116 16.36 -3.06 9.00
N TRP A 117 15.49 -4.07 9.06
CA TRP A 117 14.50 -4.36 8.03
C TRP A 117 13.34 -5.18 8.59
N PHE A 118 12.23 -5.20 7.88
CA PHE A 118 11.20 -6.22 8.05
C PHE A 118 10.67 -6.64 6.68
N GLU A 119 10.17 -7.87 6.59
CA GLU A 119 9.54 -8.42 5.39
C GLU A 119 8.05 -8.66 5.65
N LEU A 120 7.23 -8.42 4.63
CA LEU A 120 5.84 -8.80 4.59
C LEU A 120 5.64 -9.87 3.52
N ASP A 121 5.13 -11.02 3.93
CA ASP A 121 4.64 -12.06 3.03
C ASP A 121 3.12 -11.88 2.88
N VAL A 122 2.70 -11.35 1.73
CA VAL A 122 1.28 -11.16 1.37
C VAL A 122 0.81 -12.41 0.63
N VAL A 123 -0.15 -13.11 1.22
CA VAL A 123 -0.82 -14.29 0.66
C VAL A 123 -2.06 -13.84 -0.07
N LEU A 124 -2.17 -14.21 -1.35
CA LEU A 124 -3.32 -13.92 -2.20
C LEU A 124 -4.30 -15.10 -2.18
N ARG A 125 -5.59 -14.81 -2.36
CA ARG A 125 -6.66 -15.81 -2.44
C ARG A 125 -6.57 -16.67 -3.69
N GLU A 126 -6.05 -16.10 -4.77
CA GLU A 126 -5.98 -16.71 -6.09
C GLU A 126 -4.52 -16.81 -6.53
N ALA A 127 -4.25 -17.79 -7.39
CA ALA A 127 -2.96 -17.88 -8.05
C ALA A 127 -2.75 -16.66 -8.94
N TRP A 128 -1.57 -16.06 -8.83
CA TRP A 128 -1.21 -14.88 -9.60
C TRP A 128 -0.97 -15.26 -11.07
N PRO A 129 -1.74 -14.70 -12.03
CA PRO A 129 -1.73 -15.17 -13.42
C PRO A 129 -0.63 -14.56 -14.30
N HIS A 130 0.14 -13.60 -13.77
CA HIS A 130 1.23 -12.90 -14.47
C HIS A 130 2.60 -13.32 -13.93
#